data_AF-A0AAU6P1D6-F1
#
_entry.id   AF-A0AAU6P1D6-F1
#
_cell.length_a   1.000
_cell.length_b   1.000
_cell.length_c   1.000
_cell.angle_alpha   90.00
_cell.angle_beta   90.00
_cell.angle_gamma   90.00
#
_symmetry.space_group_name_H-M   'P 1'
#
loop_
_entity.id
_entity.type
_entity.pdbx_description
1 polymer ?
#
loop_
_entity_poly.entity_id
_entity_poly.type
_entity_poly.pdbx_seq_one_letter_code
_entity_poly.pdbx_strand_id
1 'polypeptide(L)'
;MRIIVNICRILVGALFIFSGFIKLNDPLGFSYKLQEYFSYDVLNIPFLEPYALIISVLVVVFEVVLGIFLLIGYKPKFTVWSLLGMIVFFTFLTFYSAYFDKVKDCGCFGDAIKLTPWESFTKDVILLVLILVLFFGVRYIKPIFNRLNTTIVALLGFITCLWFAYHVLMHLPSIDFRAYNIGSNIQENMSIPEDAKKPVMEWTWVFNVNGEEKEYITDGSYPSVDGELVSYETEIIEPGYEPKILDFSIETTDEDKTNEFLEKDKLVMVVSYNLESTEVEGMAKVKAMAQEAQKNGYTVIGLSASGDDVKQKIKSDYNLDFDFYLCDEKVLKTIVRANPGIVVLEKGTITQKVHWNDIDDLEF
;
A
#
# COMPACT_ATOMS: atom_id res chain seq x y z
N MET A 1 -5.48 38.40 7.44
CA MET A 1 -5.93 37.27 8.28
C MET A 1 -7.11 36.50 7.69
N ARG A 2 -8.29 37.10 7.43
CA ARG A 2 -9.47 36.37 6.91
C ARG A 2 -9.25 35.66 5.58
N ILE A 3 -8.59 36.32 4.62
CA ILE A 3 -8.27 35.73 3.31
C ILE A 3 -7.33 34.53 3.48
N ILE A 4 -6.25 34.70 4.25
CA ILE A 4 -5.27 33.64 4.54
C ILE A 4 -5.97 32.43 5.16
N VAL A 5 -6.81 32.63 6.18
CA VAL A 5 -7.55 31.53 6.82
C VAL A 5 -8.46 30.79 5.83
N ASN A 6 -9.13 31.50 4.92
CA ASN A 6 -9.96 30.86 3.90
C ASN A 6 -9.14 30.07 2.88
N ILE A 7 -7.97 30.59 2.47
CA ILE A 7 -7.06 29.87 1.58
C ILE A 7 -6.56 28.59 2.28
N CYS A 8 -6.03 28.71 3.50
CA CYS A 8 -5.61 27.56 4.31
C CYS A 8 -6.76 26.56 4.52
N ARG A 9 -7.99 27.04 4.72
CA ARG A 9 -9.18 26.19 4.91
C ARG A 9 -9.46 25.35 3.68
N ILE A 10 -9.40 25.95 2.50
CA ILE A 10 -9.62 25.25 1.23
C ILE A 10 -8.49 24.25 0.98
N LEU A 11 -7.23 24.67 1.11
CA LEU A 11 -6.07 23.80 0.88
C LEU A 11 -6.04 22.61 1.84
N VAL A 12 -6.11 22.86 3.14
CA VAL A 12 -6.09 21.79 4.17
C VAL A 12 -7.32 20.91 4.03
N GLY A 13 -8.51 21.49 3.84
CA GLY A 13 -9.74 20.71 3.70
C GLY A 13 -9.74 19.81 2.46
N ALA A 14 -9.31 20.33 1.31
CA ALA A 14 -9.19 19.55 0.08
C ALA A 14 -8.13 18.45 0.19
N LEU A 15 -6.97 18.75 0.80
CA LEU A 15 -5.90 17.77 0.97
C LEU A 15 -6.32 16.63 1.91
N PHE A 16 -6.97 16.93 3.04
CA PHE A 16 -7.48 15.90 3.95
C PHE A 16 -8.57 15.03 3.30
N ILE A 17 -9.46 15.62 2.50
CA ILE A 17 -10.45 14.83 1.74
C ILE A 17 -9.75 13.95 0.71
N PHE A 18 -8.78 14.48 -0.03
CA PHE A 18 -8.08 13.72 -1.06
C PHE A 18 -7.24 12.58 -0.44
N SER A 19 -6.36 12.90 0.52
CA SER A 19 -5.55 11.92 1.27
C SER A 19 -6.43 10.87 1.95
N GLY A 20 -7.46 11.31 2.68
CA GLY A 20 -8.39 10.42 3.33
C GLY A 20 -9.17 9.55 2.34
N PHE A 21 -9.60 10.08 1.19
CA PHE A 21 -10.32 9.30 0.18
C PHE A 21 -9.46 8.20 -0.43
N ILE A 22 -8.19 8.48 -0.72
CA ILE A 22 -7.28 7.45 -1.25
C ILE A 22 -7.09 6.32 -0.23
N LYS A 23 -6.90 6.65 1.06
CA LYS A 23 -6.88 5.63 2.12
C LYS A 23 -8.23 4.93 2.29
N LEU A 24 -9.35 5.63 2.07
CA LEU A 24 -10.70 5.08 2.24
C LEU A 24 -11.05 4.12 1.10
N ASN A 25 -10.45 4.31 -0.06
CA ASN A 25 -10.52 3.39 -1.19
C ASN A 25 -9.76 2.08 -0.92
N ASP A 26 -8.70 2.10 -0.09
CA ASP A 26 -7.96 0.90 0.34
C ASP A 26 -7.63 0.91 1.85
N PRO A 27 -8.66 0.75 2.72
CA PRO A 27 -8.46 0.75 4.16
C PRO A 27 -7.73 -0.51 4.65
N LEU A 28 -7.81 -1.61 3.89
CA LEU A 28 -7.09 -2.84 4.19
C LEU A 28 -5.58 -2.65 3.98
N GLY A 29 -5.17 -2.04 2.86
CA GLY A 29 -3.79 -1.64 2.61
C GLY A 29 -3.24 -0.71 3.69
N PHE A 30 -4.00 0.31 4.09
CA PHE A 30 -3.60 1.19 5.20
C PHE A 30 -3.50 0.44 6.54
N SER A 31 -4.35 -0.56 6.77
CA SER A 31 -4.28 -1.38 7.99
C SER A 31 -3.00 -2.21 8.07
N TYR A 32 -2.48 -2.72 6.95
CA TYR A 32 -1.19 -3.42 6.92
C TYR A 32 -0.04 -2.48 7.30
N LYS A 33 -0.09 -1.22 6.87
CA LYS A 33 0.88 -0.19 7.32
C LYS A 33 0.78 0.05 8.81
N LEU A 34 -0.42 0.14 9.38
CA LEU A 34 -0.58 0.26 10.83
C LEU A 34 -0.02 -0.97 11.58
N GLN A 35 -0.18 -2.18 11.05
CA GLN A 35 0.43 -3.38 11.62
C GLN A 35 1.96 -3.30 11.60
N GLU A 36 2.57 -2.84 10.51
CA GLU A 36 4.02 -2.57 10.44
C GLU A 36 4.45 -1.59 11.54
N TYR A 37 3.69 -0.50 11.76
CA TYR A 37 3.97 0.45 12.85
C TYR A 37 3.82 -0.16 14.25
N PHE A 38 2.84 -1.04 14.46
CA PHE A 38 2.57 -1.64 15.78
C PHE A 38 3.54 -2.77 16.14
N SER A 39 4.24 -3.32 15.14
CA SER A 39 5.21 -4.40 15.32
C SER A 39 6.32 -4.08 16.32
N TYR A 40 6.96 -5.15 16.82
CA TYR A 40 8.08 -5.10 17.75
C TYR A 40 9.26 -4.24 17.26
N ASP A 41 9.48 -4.20 15.95
CA ASP A 41 10.62 -3.54 15.32
C ASP A 41 10.46 -2.02 15.16
N VAL A 42 9.23 -1.50 15.35
CA VAL A 42 8.86 -0.10 15.17
C VAL A 42 8.40 0.53 16.49
N LEU A 43 7.10 0.45 16.84
CA LEU A 43 6.59 1.05 18.08
C LEU A 43 6.50 0.08 19.25
N ASN A 44 6.67 -1.23 19.01
CA ASN A 44 6.62 -2.27 20.03
C ASN A 44 5.28 -2.27 20.82
N ILE A 45 4.17 -2.20 20.08
CA ILE A 45 2.79 -2.22 20.62
C ILE A 45 1.92 -3.26 19.86
N PRO A 46 2.37 -4.52 19.77
CA PRO A 46 1.75 -5.56 18.95
C PRO A 46 0.31 -5.89 19.35
N PHE A 47 -0.10 -5.56 20.58
CA PHE A 47 -1.48 -5.75 21.04
C PHE A 47 -2.51 -4.95 20.22
N LEU A 48 -2.08 -3.95 19.45
CA LEU A 48 -2.93 -3.17 18.54
C LEU A 48 -3.05 -3.79 17.13
N GLU A 49 -2.17 -4.74 16.75
CA GLU A 49 -2.19 -5.37 15.42
C GLU A 49 -3.54 -6.02 15.06
N PRO A 50 -4.22 -6.76 15.97
CA PRO A 50 -5.54 -7.32 15.68
C PRO A 50 -6.62 -6.26 15.44
N TYR A 51 -6.42 -5.04 15.95
CA TYR A 51 -7.35 -3.92 15.82
C TYR A 51 -7.00 -2.98 14.66
N ALA A 52 -5.91 -3.25 13.93
CA ALA A 52 -5.39 -2.34 12.91
C ALA A 52 -6.40 -2.03 11.81
N LEU A 53 -7.22 -3.00 11.39
CA LEU A 53 -8.28 -2.78 10.39
C LEU A 53 -9.36 -1.81 10.89
N ILE A 54 -9.84 -2.00 12.11
CA ILE A 54 -10.84 -1.12 12.72
C ILE A 54 -10.26 0.28 12.91
N ILE A 55 -9.03 0.37 13.40
CA ILE A 55 -8.33 1.66 13.57
C ILE A 55 -8.16 2.35 12.22
N SER A 56 -7.73 1.63 11.18
CA SER A 56 -7.59 2.13 9.81
C SER A 56 -8.88 2.77 9.32
N VAL A 57 -10.00 2.02 9.35
CA VAL A 57 -11.31 2.54 8.91
C VAL A 57 -11.72 3.77 9.70
N LEU A 58 -11.58 3.75 11.03
CA LEU A 58 -11.95 4.89 11.89
C LEU A 58 -11.12 6.13 11.59
N VAL A 59 -9.80 6.00 11.51
CA VAL A 59 -8.88 7.12 11.26
C VAL A 59 -9.14 7.75 9.90
N VAL A 60 -9.34 6.92 8.88
CA VAL A 60 -9.53 7.37 7.50
C VAL A 60 -10.89 8.02 7.30
N VAL A 61 -11.97 7.43 7.82
CA VAL A 61 -13.31 8.06 7.82
C VAL A 61 -13.25 9.40 8.55
N PHE A 62 -12.56 9.44 9.70
CA PHE A 62 -12.39 10.67 10.47
C PHE A 62 -11.61 11.73 9.68
N GLU A 63 -10.54 11.36 8.95
CA GLU A 63 -9.76 12.26 8.09
C GLU A 63 -10.63 12.94 7.03
N VAL A 64 -11.39 12.15 6.25
CA VAL A 64 -12.28 12.67 5.19
C VAL A 64 -13.37 13.56 5.78
N VAL A 65 -14.00 13.12 6.87
CA VAL A 65 -15.10 13.84 7.52
C VAL A 65 -14.63 15.16 8.12
N LEU A 66 -13.44 15.21 8.73
CA LEU A 66 -12.86 16.46 9.22
C LEU A 66 -12.50 17.41 8.06
N GLY A 67 -12.01 16.88 6.94
CA GLY A 67 -11.80 17.66 5.72
C GLY A 67 -13.10 18.30 5.23
N ILE A 68 -14.19 17.54 5.15
CA ILE A 68 -15.54 18.04 4.81
C ILE A 68 -15.99 19.09 5.84
N PHE A 69 -15.85 18.81 7.14
CA PHE A 69 -16.26 19.73 8.20
C PHE A 69 -15.51 21.06 8.11
N LEU A 70 -14.22 21.01 7.80
CA LEU A 70 -13.40 22.21 7.61
C LEU A 70 -13.89 23.02 6.42
N LEU A 71 -14.17 22.37 5.28
CA LEU A 71 -14.65 23.04 4.07
C LEU A 71 -16.03 23.66 4.28
N ILE A 72 -16.99 22.98 4.90
CA ILE A 72 -18.35 23.52 5.12
C ILE A 72 -18.44 24.45 6.35
N GLY A 73 -17.44 24.40 7.25
CA GLY A 73 -17.37 25.22 8.45
C GLY A 73 -18.22 24.67 9.60
N TYR A 74 -18.39 23.35 9.66
CA TYR A 74 -19.15 22.68 10.71
C TYR A 74 -18.30 22.55 11.98
N LYS A 75 -18.83 23.01 13.13
CA LYS A 75 -18.16 22.95 14.44
C LYS A 75 -16.64 23.29 14.39
N PRO A 76 -16.25 24.50 13.93
CA PRO A 76 -14.86 24.82 13.58
C PRO A 76 -13.85 24.64 14.72
N LYS A 77 -14.24 24.86 15.99
CA LYS A 77 -13.36 24.57 17.14
C LYS A 77 -13.03 23.09 17.25
N PHE A 78 -14.04 22.22 17.18
CA PHE A 78 -13.82 20.77 17.23
C PHE A 78 -12.95 20.33 16.06
N THR A 79 -13.32 20.73 14.83
CA THR A 79 -12.61 20.34 13.62
C THR A 79 -11.14 20.72 13.64
N VAL A 80 -10.82 21.97 13.98
CA VAL A 80 -9.42 22.43 13.96
C VAL A 80 -8.60 21.80 15.10
N TRP A 81 -9.18 21.57 16.28
CA TRP A 81 -8.50 20.84 17.36
C TRP A 81 -8.23 19.37 16.98
N SER A 82 -9.21 18.70 16.35
CA SER A 82 -9.05 17.33 15.89
C SER A 82 -8.02 17.21 14.77
N LEU A 83 -8.04 18.13 13.79
CA LEU A 83 -7.04 18.19 12.72
C LEU A 83 -5.64 18.42 13.28
N LEU A 84 -5.50 19.31 14.28
CA LEU A 84 -4.22 19.55 14.94
C LEU A 84 -3.71 18.29 15.66
N GLY A 85 -4.57 17.59 16.39
CA GLY A 85 -4.20 16.34 17.05
C GLY A 85 -3.76 15.26 16.06
N MET A 86 -4.52 15.07 14.97
CA MET A 86 -4.19 14.10 13.94
C MET A 86 -2.88 14.42 13.22
N ILE A 87 -2.67 15.67 12.81
CA ILE A 87 -1.45 16.02 12.08
C ILE A 87 -0.23 15.92 12.97
N VAL A 88 -0.32 16.27 14.26
CA VAL A 88 0.79 16.10 15.22
C VAL A 88 1.12 14.61 15.37
N PHE A 89 0.11 13.75 15.48
CA PHE A 89 0.30 12.31 15.55
C PHE A 89 0.95 11.74 14.27
N PHE A 90 0.44 12.10 13.08
CA PHE A 90 1.04 11.65 11.83
C PHE A 90 2.45 12.20 11.60
N THR A 91 2.69 13.48 11.94
CA THR A 91 4.03 14.09 11.88
C THR A 91 5.02 13.31 12.75
N PHE A 92 4.59 12.84 13.94
CA PHE A 92 5.42 11.98 14.78
C PHE A 92 5.72 10.63 14.13
N LEU A 93 4.72 9.97 13.56
CA LEU A 93 4.92 8.68 12.87
C LEU A 93 5.82 8.81 11.64
N THR A 94 5.60 9.84 10.81
CA THR A 94 6.40 10.08 9.60
C THR A 94 7.83 10.47 9.95
N PHE A 95 8.03 11.27 11.00
CA PHE A 95 9.37 11.54 11.54
C PHE A 95 10.06 10.26 12.04
N TYR A 96 9.35 9.42 12.80
CA TYR A 96 9.90 8.17 13.32
C TYR A 96 10.37 7.26 12.17
N SER A 97 9.54 7.09 11.14
CA SER A 97 9.91 6.32 9.94
C SER A 97 11.11 6.90 9.20
N ALA A 98 11.17 8.23 9.05
CA ALA A 98 12.24 8.90 8.33
C ALA A 98 13.58 8.87 9.08
N TYR A 99 13.55 8.96 10.41
CA TYR A 99 14.76 9.00 11.23
C TYR A 99 15.36 7.62 11.49
N PHE A 100 14.52 6.61 11.70
CA PHE A 100 14.96 5.24 12.03
C PHE A 100 15.00 4.28 10.84
N ASP A 101 14.64 4.75 9.63
CA ASP A 101 14.56 3.97 8.38
C ASP A 101 13.77 2.66 8.53
N LYS A 102 12.67 2.72 9.30
CA LYS A 102 11.89 1.52 9.69
C LYS A 102 10.78 1.17 8.71
N VAL A 103 10.22 2.17 8.02
CA VAL A 103 9.08 1.98 7.11
C VAL A 103 9.32 2.82 5.86
N LYS A 104 9.45 2.15 4.70
CA LYS A 104 9.78 2.79 3.41
C LYS A 104 8.64 3.62 2.82
N ASP A 105 7.39 3.38 3.25
CA ASP A 105 6.20 4.12 2.81
C ASP A 105 5.27 4.42 4.00
N CYS A 106 5.05 5.71 4.25
CA CYS A 106 4.21 6.20 5.35
C CYS A 106 2.69 6.00 5.12
N GLY A 107 2.26 5.53 3.94
CA GLY A 107 0.87 5.19 3.65
C GLY A 107 -0.09 6.38 3.59
N CYS A 108 0.42 7.61 3.59
CA CYS A 108 -0.39 8.84 3.62
C CYS A 108 -1.31 8.98 2.40
N PHE A 109 -0.85 8.59 1.21
CA PHE A 109 -1.61 8.59 -0.03
C PHE A 109 -1.82 7.17 -0.58
N GLY A 110 -1.73 6.15 0.28
CA GLY A 110 -1.76 4.75 -0.15
C GLY A 110 -0.84 4.48 -1.34
N ASP A 111 -1.26 3.57 -2.22
CA ASP A 111 -0.51 3.20 -3.42
C ASP A 111 -0.60 4.24 -4.56
N ALA A 112 -1.39 5.32 -4.41
CA ALA A 112 -1.57 6.31 -5.48
C ALA A 112 -0.36 7.24 -5.65
N ILE A 113 0.30 7.61 -4.54
CA ILE A 113 1.50 8.46 -4.54
C ILE A 113 2.47 7.91 -3.47
N LYS A 114 3.47 7.16 -3.91
CA LYS A 114 4.56 6.70 -3.05
C LYS A 114 5.47 7.89 -2.75
N LEU A 115 5.47 8.33 -1.50
CA LEU A 115 6.34 9.38 -0.99
C LEU A 115 7.41 8.74 -0.12
N THR A 116 8.65 9.19 -0.27
CA THR A 116 9.71 8.83 0.65
C THR A 116 9.37 9.28 2.08
N PRO A 117 9.96 8.68 3.12
CA PRO A 117 9.69 9.07 4.50
C PRO A 117 9.94 10.58 4.76
N TRP A 118 11.00 11.13 4.17
CA TRP A 118 11.33 12.56 4.30
C TRP A 118 10.37 13.49 3.58
N GLU A 119 9.87 13.10 2.39
CA GLU A 119 8.82 13.85 1.69
C GLU A 119 7.51 13.84 2.47
N SER A 120 7.14 12.68 3.02
CA SER A 120 5.95 12.51 3.86
C SER A 120 6.02 13.39 5.11
N PHE A 121 7.15 13.38 5.83
CA PHE A 121 7.38 14.23 7.00
C PHE A 121 7.31 15.72 6.64
N THR A 122 7.98 16.14 5.56
CA THR A 122 7.98 17.54 5.12
C THR A 122 6.56 18.02 4.79
N LYS A 123 5.77 17.20 4.09
CA LYS A 123 4.37 17.48 3.78
C LYS A 123 3.53 17.63 5.06
N ASP A 124 3.74 16.76 6.06
CA ASP A 124 3.03 16.86 7.34
C ASP A 124 3.42 18.13 8.13
N VAL A 125 4.68 18.53 8.12
CA VAL A 125 5.14 19.79 8.73
C VAL A 125 4.52 21.01 8.04
N ILE A 126 4.44 21.03 6.71
CA ILE A 126 3.75 22.10 5.96
C ILE A 126 2.27 22.15 6.36
N LEU A 127 1.60 21.01 6.41
CA LEU A 127 0.21 20.91 6.85
C LEU A 127 0.02 21.39 8.29
N LEU A 128 0.93 21.04 9.19
CA LEU A 128 0.93 21.50 10.57
C LEU A 128 0.98 23.04 10.63
N VAL A 129 1.86 23.69 9.85
CA VAL A 129 1.92 25.16 9.78
C VAL A 129 0.61 25.75 9.27
N LEU A 130 0.02 25.18 8.22
CA LEU A 130 -1.27 25.64 7.70
C LEU A 130 -2.40 25.46 8.73
N ILE A 131 -2.40 24.36 9.48
CA ILE A 131 -3.37 24.08 10.54
C ILE A 131 -3.17 25.04 11.73
N LEU A 132 -1.95 25.42 12.08
CA LEU A 132 -1.70 26.45 13.10
C LEU A 132 -2.29 27.81 12.71
N VAL A 133 -2.22 28.18 11.42
CA VAL A 133 -2.89 29.39 10.92
C VAL A 133 -4.41 29.28 11.07
N LEU A 134 -5.00 28.11 10.83
CA LEU A 134 -6.43 27.84 11.07
C LEU A 134 -6.78 27.87 12.56
N PHE A 135 -5.88 27.40 13.42
CA PHE A 135 -6.05 27.35 14.88
C PHE A 135 -6.17 28.74 15.47
N PHE A 136 -5.20 29.63 15.21
CA PHE A 136 -5.28 31.04 15.63
C PHE A 136 -6.37 31.81 14.86
N GLY A 137 -6.69 31.34 13.65
CA GLY A 137 -7.71 31.89 12.76
C GLY A 137 -9.12 31.36 12.97
N VAL A 138 -9.39 30.50 13.96
CA VAL A 138 -10.63 29.70 14.03
C VAL A 138 -11.92 30.55 14.01
N ARG A 139 -11.87 31.77 14.55
CA ARG A 139 -12.96 32.74 14.54
C ARG A 139 -13.41 33.20 13.15
N TYR A 140 -12.56 33.04 12.14
CA TYR A 140 -12.85 33.42 10.75
C TYR A 140 -13.51 32.28 9.94
N ILE A 141 -13.54 31.05 10.47
CA ILE A 141 -14.17 29.90 9.85
C ILE A 141 -15.67 29.94 10.15
N LYS A 142 -16.47 30.40 9.18
CA LYS A 142 -17.93 30.44 9.28
C LYS A 142 -18.58 29.33 8.46
N PRO A 143 -19.73 28.79 8.92
CA PRO A 143 -20.55 27.88 8.14
C PRO A 143 -20.95 28.51 6.80
N ILE A 144 -20.91 27.71 5.73
CA ILE A 144 -21.33 28.16 4.40
C ILE A 144 -22.86 28.15 4.27
N PHE A 145 -23.52 27.17 4.91
CA PHE A 145 -24.96 27.00 4.86
C PHE A 145 -25.64 27.38 6.19
N ASN A 146 -26.97 27.32 6.21
CA ASN A 146 -27.74 27.41 7.44
C ASN A 146 -27.42 26.20 8.37
N ARG A 147 -27.83 26.28 9.65
CA ARG A 147 -27.49 25.26 10.66
C ARG A 147 -28.00 23.87 10.29
N LEU A 148 -29.20 23.77 9.73
CA LEU A 148 -29.82 22.51 9.34
C LEU A 148 -29.04 21.85 8.19
N ASN A 149 -28.85 22.57 7.09
CA ASN A 149 -28.19 22.06 5.88
C ASN A 149 -26.73 21.71 6.16
N THR A 150 -26.02 22.52 6.96
CA THR A 150 -24.63 22.19 7.36
C THR A 150 -24.57 20.86 8.12
N THR A 151 -25.54 20.61 9.01
CA THR A 151 -25.61 19.36 9.77
C THR A 151 -25.99 18.18 8.88
N ILE A 152 -26.92 18.37 7.94
CA ILE A 152 -27.32 17.34 6.97
C ILE A 152 -26.14 16.94 6.09
N VAL A 153 -25.42 17.92 5.51
CA VAL A 153 -24.25 17.66 4.66
C VAL A 153 -23.15 16.95 5.45
N ALA A 154 -22.91 17.34 6.70
CA ALA A 154 -21.96 16.68 7.59
C ALA A 154 -22.34 15.21 7.86
N LEU A 155 -23.61 14.94 8.17
CA LEU A 155 -24.10 13.58 8.43
C LEU A 155 -24.08 12.71 7.17
N LEU A 156 -24.50 13.26 6.03
CA LEU A 156 -24.46 12.57 4.74
C LEU A 156 -23.01 12.21 4.39
N GLY A 157 -22.07 13.14 4.52
CA GLY A 157 -20.65 12.86 4.30
C GLY A 157 -20.14 11.71 5.18
N PHE A 158 -20.50 11.69 6.47
CA PHE A 158 -20.15 10.59 7.38
C PHE A 158 -20.76 9.24 6.96
N ILE A 159 -22.06 9.20 6.66
CA ILE A 159 -22.76 7.98 6.24
C ILE A 159 -22.19 7.45 4.92
N THR A 160 -21.94 8.33 3.95
CA THR A 160 -21.33 7.96 2.67
C THR A 160 -19.93 7.40 2.85
N CYS A 161 -19.11 7.96 3.75
CA CYS A 161 -17.78 7.42 4.04
C CYS A 161 -17.87 6.00 4.65
N LEU A 162 -18.79 5.76 5.58
CA LEU A 162 -19.00 4.44 6.18
C LEU A 162 -19.50 3.41 5.16
N TRP A 163 -20.48 3.80 4.33
CA TRP A 163 -20.99 2.95 3.27
C TRP A 163 -19.88 2.60 2.26
N PHE A 164 -19.07 3.59 1.86
CA PHE A 164 -17.98 3.37 0.92
C PHE A 164 -16.88 2.49 1.53
N ALA A 165 -16.51 2.68 2.80
CA ALA A 165 -15.59 1.80 3.51
C ALA A 165 -16.09 0.35 3.53
N TYR A 166 -17.37 0.13 3.84
CA TYR A 166 -17.98 -1.20 3.81
C TYR A 166 -17.95 -1.80 2.41
N HIS A 167 -18.30 -1.01 1.38
CA HIS A 167 -18.29 -1.44 0.00
C HIS A 167 -16.90 -1.93 -0.43
N VAL A 168 -15.83 -1.15 -0.22
CA VAL A 168 -14.48 -1.55 -0.68
C VAL A 168 -13.91 -2.74 0.07
N LEU A 169 -14.35 -2.97 1.32
CA LEU A 169 -13.99 -4.18 2.08
C LEU A 169 -14.72 -5.43 1.58
N MET A 170 -15.86 -5.27 0.94
CA MET A 170 -16.66 -6.39 0.41
C MET A 170 -16.49 -6.59 -1.11
N HIS A 171 -15.97 -5.61 -1.85
CA HIS A 171 -15.94 -5.61 -3.33
C HIS A 171 -14.62 -5.13 -3.96
N LEU A 172 -13.51 -5.21 -3.23
CA LEU A 172 -12.20 -4.60 -3.58
C LEU A 172 -12.22 -3.05 -3.64
N PRO A 173 -11.02 -2.42 -3.63
CA PRO A 173 -10.89 -1.00 -3.93
C PRO A 173 -11.53 -0.61 -5.28
N SER A 174 -12.32 0.46 -5.29
CA SER A 174 -13.00 0.94 -6.52
C SER A 174 -12.01 1.46 -7.57
N ILE A 175 -10.87 1.99 -7.13
CA ILE A 175 -9.76 2.35 -8.00
C ILE A 175 -8.54 1.55 -7.57
N ASP A 176 -7.94 0.82 -8.49
CA ASP A 176 -6.73 0.06 -8.21
C ASP A 176 -5.49 0.81 -8.68
N PHE A 177 -4.72 1.34 -7.73
CA PHE A 177 -3.46 2.05 -7.98
C PHE A 177 -2.22 1.14 -7.98
N ARG A 178 -2.41 -0.16 -7.71
CA ARG A 178 -1.29 -1.12 -7.54
C ARG A 178 -0.78 -1.60 -8.90
N ALA A 179 0.42 -2.16 -8.90
CA ALA A 179 1.04 -2.74 -10.09
C ALA A 179 0.32 -4.00 -10.64
N TYR A 180 -0.71 -4.47 -9.95
CA TYR A 180 -1.53 -5.63 -10.30
C TYR A 180 -2.95 -5.24 -10.75
N ASN A 181 -3.17 -3.99 -11.19
CA ASN A 181 -4.48 -3.56 -11.65
C ASN A 181 -4.91 -4.32 -12.94
N ILE A 182 -6.21 -4.36 -13.23
CA ILE A 182 -6.71 -4.98 -14.46
C ILE A 182 -6.09 -4.29 -15.69
N GLY A 183 -5.60 -5.09 -16.64
CA GLY A 183 -4.88 -4.66 -17.83
C GLY A 183 -3.35 -4.59 -17.67
N SER A 184 -2.80 -4.76 -16.46
CA SER A 184 -1.36 -4.83 -16.26
C SER A 184 -0.81 -6.23 -16.53
N ASN A 185 0.42 -6.30 -17.05
CA ASN A 185 1.16 -7.55 -17.22
C ASN A 185 2.19 -7.71 -16.10
N ILE A 186 2.12 -8.84 -15.39
CA ILE A 186 2.99 -9.14 -14.24
C ILE A 186 4.45 -9.27 -14.68
N GLN A 187 4.74 -9.99 -15.76
CA GLN A 187 6.11 -10.20 -16.25
C GLN A 187 6.73 -8.88 -16.73
N GLU A 188 5.98 -8.07 -17.47
CA GLU A 188 6.44 -6.74 -17.90
C GLU A 188 6.74 -5.84 -16.70
N ASN A 189 5.88 -5.85 -15.68
CA ASN A 189 6.08 -5.05 -14.47
C ASN A 189 7.21 -5.54 -13.56
N MET A 190 7.69 -6.78 -13.75
CA MET A 190 8.90 -7.32 -13.12
C MET A 190 10.18 -7.00 -13.91
N SER A 191 10.05 -6.65 -15.19
CA SER A 191 11.19 -6.38 -16.06
C SER A 191 11.76 -4.98 -15.86
N ILE A 192 13.07 -4.86 -16.07
CA ILE A 192 13.76 -3.57 -16.18
C ILE A 192 13.88 -3.24 -17.67
N PRO A 193 13.30 -2.13 -18.15
CA PRO A 193 13.45 -1.69 -19.54
C PRO A 193 14.93 -1.49 -19.92
N GLU A 194 15.28 -1.74 -21.18
CA GLU A 194 16.68 -1.60 -21.63
C GLU A 194 17.19 -0.16 -21.55
N ASP A 195 16.30 0.82 -21.68
CA ASP A 195 16.56 2.26 -21.60
C ASP A 195 16.45 2.82 -20.16
N ALA A 196 16.23 1.94 -19.19
CA ALA A 196 16.00 2.35 -17.81
C ALA A 196 17.25 2.97 -17.17
N LYS A 197 17.02 3.97 -16.32
CA LYS A 197 18.09 4.66 -15.58
C LYS A 197 18.87 3.65 -14.74
N LYS A 198 20.18 3.54 -14.96
CA LYS A 198 21.05 2.71 -14.12
C LYS A 198 21.37 3.43 -12.81
N PRO A 199 21.58 2.70 -11.70
CA PRO A 199 22.03 3.32 -10.46
C PRO A 199 23.40 3.97 -10.67
N VAL A 200 23.58 5.19 -10.17
CA VAL A 200 24.88 5.84 -10.12
C VAL A 200 25.52 5.44 -8.79
N MET A 201 26.54 4.59 -8.87
CA MET A 201 27.28 4.12 -7.72
C MET A 201 28.60 4.88 -7.61
N GLU A 202 28.90 5.36 -6.42
CA GLU A 202 30.17 5.93 -6.04
C GLU A 202 30.98 4.90 -5.27
N TRP A 203 32.25 4.76 -5.62
CA TRP A 203 33.19 3.85 -4.98
C TRP A 203 34.29 4.68 -4.32
N THR A 204 34.34 4.64 -3.00
CA THR A 204 35.39 5.30 -2.21
C THR A 204 36.43 4.26 -1.83
N TRP A 205 37.60 4.33 -2.47
CA TRP A 205 38.71 3.42 -2.24
C TRP A 205 39.72 4.05 -1.28
N VAL A 206 40.10 3.34 -0.23
CA VAL A 206 41.13 3.76 0.72
C VAL A 206 42.43 3.04 0.40
N PHE A 207 43.47 3.78 0.03
CA PHE A 207 44.80 3.24 -0.25
C PHE A 207 45.81 3.74 0.77
N ASN A 208 46.72 2.87 1.19
CA ASN A 208 47.94 3.25 1.90
C ASN A 208 49.03 3.57 0.88
N VAL A 209 49.36 4.86 0.76
CA VAL A 209 50.42 5.36 -0.11
C VAL A 209 51.53 5.93 0.77
N ASN A 210 52.67 5.24 0.84
CA ASN A 210 53.84 5.64 1.64
C ASN A 210 53.57 5.82 3.14
N GLY A 211 52.64 5.07 3.72
CA GLY A 211 52.30 5.12 5.15
C GLY A 211 51.17 6.10 5.50
N GLU A 212 50.58 6.79 4.51
CA GLU A 212 49.40 7.65 4.67
C GLU A 212 48.18 7.04 3.96
N GLU A 213 47.05 6.99 4.65
CA GLU A 213 45.77 6.59 4.06
C GLU A 213 45.19 7.73 3.20
N LYS A 214 44.80 7.40 1.96
CA LYS A 214 44.20 8.34 1.00
C LYS A 214 42.97 7.74 0.36
N GLU A 215 41.90 8.53 0.32
CA GLU A 215 40.64 8.19 -0.31
C GLU A 215 40.63 8.61 -1.79
N TYR A 216 40.11 7.72 -2.64
CA TYR A 216 39.92 7.95 -4.07
C TYR A 216 38.48 7.60 -4.41
N ILE A 217 37.76 8.55 -5.00
CA ILE A 217 36.35 8.37 -5.38
C ILE A 217 36.27 8.07 -6.87
N THR A 218 35.61 6.98 -7.25
CA THR A 218 35.41 6.58 -8.65
C THR A 218 33.97 6.12 -8.92
N ASP A 219 33.61 5.95 -10.18
CA ASP A 219 32.32 5.44 -10.67
C ASP A 219 32.28 3.90 -10.77
N GLY A 220 33.12 3.22 -9.99
CA GLY A 220 33.35 1.76 -10.07
C GLY A 220 34.60 1.36 -10.85
N SER A 221 35.26 2.31 -11.51
CA SER A 221 36.59 2.10 -12.09
C SER A 221 37.65 1.97 -10.98
N TYR A 222 38.55 0.97 -11.08
CA TYR A 222 39.63 0.81 -10.10
C TYR A 222 40.65 1.94 -10.26
N PRO A 223 40.96 2.72 -9.21
CA PRO A 223 41.86 3.87 -9.32
C PRO A 223 43.30 3.42 -9.58
N SER A 224 43.99 4.09 -10.50
CA SER A 224 45.40 3.79 -10.84
C SER A 224 46.34 4.48 -9.84
N VAL A 225 46.57 3.86 -8.69
CA VAL A 225 47.38 4.40 -7.58
C VAL A 225 48.44 3.38 -7.16
N ASP A 226 49.69 3.83 -7.01
CA ASP A 226 50.80 3.03 -6.46
C ASP A 226 50.70 3.00 -4.92
N GLY A 227 49.89 2.09 -4.39
CA GLY A 227 49.68 1.88 -2.95
C GLY A 227 48.97 0.56 -2.65
N GLU A 228 48.95 0.15 -1.39
CA GLU A 228 48.19 -1.04 -0.95
C GLU A 228 46.74 -0.65 -0.65
N LEU A 229 45.77 -1.38 -1.24
CA LEU A 229 44.35 -1.18 -0.94
C LEU A 229 44.05 -1.61 0.50
N VAL A 230 43.50 -0.70 1.29
CA VAL A 230 43.09 -0.94 2.68
C VAL A 230 41.63 -1.37 2.73
N SER A 231 40.74 -0.60 2.10
CA SER A 231 39.30 -0.87 2.04
C SER A 231 38.68 -0.17 0.84
N TYR A 232 37.45 -0.55 0.51
CA TYR A 232 36.60 0.21 -0.38
C TYR A 232 35.18 0.22 0.17
N GLU A 233 34.48 1.33 -0.05
CA GLU A 233 33.07 1.51 0.29
C GLU A 233 32.31 1.87 -0.97
N THR A 234 31.07 1.40 -1.07
CA THR A 234 30.19 1.70 -2.21
C THR A 234 28.94 2.41 -1.71
N GLU A 235 28.65 3.57 -2.29
CA GLU A 235 27.45 4.33 -1.98
C GLU A 235 26.60 4.51 -3.26
N ILE A 236 25.29 4.28 -3.14
CA ILE A 236 24.36 4.55 -4.24
C ILE A 236 23.98 6.03 -4.15
N ILE A 237 24.55 6.86 -5.04
CA ILE A 237 24.27 8.31 -5.08
C ILE A 237 22.91 8.58 -5.69
N GLU A 238 22.57 7.87 -6.77
CA GLU A 238 21.25 7.93 -7.38
C GLU A 238 20.72 6.52 -7.62
N PRO A 239 19.52 6.18 -7.10
CA PRO A 239 18.92 4.87 -7.37
C PRO A 239 18.61 4.73 -8.87
N GLY A 240 18.75 3.50 -9.35
CA GLY A 240 18.33 3.12 -10.69
C GLY A 240 16.81 2.96 -10.80
N TYR A 241 16.34 2.59 -11.98
CA TYR A 241 14.97 2.17 -12.18
C TYR A 241 14.67 0.93 -11.35
N GLU A 242 13.61 1.00 -10.56
CA GLU A 242 13.09 -0.10 -9.78
C GLU A 242 11.82 -0.64 -10.47
N PRO A 243 11.74 -1.95 -10.78
CA PRO A 243 10.53 -2.56 -11.30
C PRO A 243 9.30 -2.29 -10.41
N LYS A 244 8.12 -2.25 -11.02
CA LYS A 244 6.88 -2.02 -10.28
C LYS A 244 6.50 -3.22 -9.41
N ILE A 245 6.95 -4.42 -9.79
CA ILE A 245 6.82 -5.67 -9.06
C ILE A 245 8.23 -6.23 -8.85
N LEU A 246 8.62 -6.47 -7.60
CA LEU A 246 9.97 -6.92 -7.27
C LEU A 246 10.00 -8.41 -6.97
N ASP A 247 9.12 -8.85 -6.07
CA ASP A 247 9.28 -10.13 -5.36
C ASP A 247 8.17 -11.14 -5.70
N PHE A 248 7.49 -10.99 -6.86
CA PHE A 248 6.48 -11.95 -7.26
C PHE A 248 7.12 -13.25 -7.74
N SER A 249 6.81 -14.34 -7.05
CA SER A 249 7.17 -15.68 -7.46
C SER A 249 6.03 -16.67 -7.23
N ILE A 250 6.04 -17.76 -8.00
CA ILE A 250 5.16 -18.92 -7.86
C ILE A 250 6.05 -20.13 -7.63
N GLU A 251 6.18 -20.54 -6.37
CA GLU A 251 7.19 -21.51 -5.97
C GLU A 251 6.58 -22.82 -5.48
N THR A 252 7.27 -23.91 -5.80
CA THR A 252 7.18 -25.18 -5.07
C THR A 252 8.35 -25.27 -4.09
N THR A 253 8.46 -26.37 -3.34
CA THR A 253 9.62 -26.59 -2.45
C THR A 253 10.95 -26.57 -3.19
N ASP A 254 10.97 -26.99 -4.46
CA ASP A 254 12.20 -27.27 -5.21
C ASP A 254 12.39 -26.41 -6.47
N GLU A 255 11.32 -25.77 -6.97
CA GLU A 255 11.30 -25.09 -8.28
C GLU A 255 10.50 -23.79 -8.26
N ASP A 256 11.04 -22.77 -8.93
CA ASP A 256 10.32 -21.56 -9.35
C ASP A 256 9.55 -21.84 -10.65
N LYS A 257 8.23 -21.72 -10.60
CA LYS A 257 7.28 -21.95 -11.70
C LYS A 257 6.67 -20.66 -12.24
N THR A 258 7.21 -19.50 -11.89
CA THR A 258 6.66 -18.18 -12.24
C THR A 258 6.46 -18.05 -13.75
N ASN A 259 7.51 -18.29 -14.55
CA ASN A 259 7.41 -18.19 -16.00
C ASN A 259 6.49 -19.26 -16.60
N GLU A 260 6.53 -20.49 -16.06
CA GLU A 260 5.68 -21.60 -16.51
C GLU A 260 4.18 -21.23 -16.45
N PHE A 261 3.76 -20.58 -15.36
CA PHE A 261 2.37 -20.19 -15.18
C PHE A 261 2.04 -18.88 -15.89
N LEU A 262 2.90 -17.86 -15.80
CA LEU A 262 2.62 -16.56 -16.41
C LEU A 262 2.61 -16.63 -17.94
N GLU A 263 3.25 -17.60 -18.59
CA GLU A 263 3.17 -17.79 -20.04
C GLU A 263 1.86 -18.46 -20.53
N LYS A 264 1.01 -18.95 -19.63
CA LYS A 264 -0.25 -19.63 -20.03
C LYS A 264 -1.27 -18.65 -20.58
N ASP A 265 -1.94 -19.06 -21.67
CA ASP A 265 -3.04 -18.30 -22.28
C ASP A 265 -4.25 -18.13 -21.35
N LYS A 266 -4.52 -19.12 -20.52
CA LYS A 266 -5.69 -19.15 -19.62
C LYS A 266 -5.27 -19.63 -18.24
N LEU A 267 -5.04 -18.69 -17.34
CA LEU A 267 -4.66 -18.95 -15.94
C LEU A 267 -5.67 -18.30 -14.99
N VAL A 268 -6.10 -19.04 -13.97
CA VAL A 268 -6.80 -18.50 -12.80
C VAL A 268 -5.95 -18.73 -11.58
N MET A 269 -5.69 -17.67 -10.82
CA MET A 269 -5.02 -17.72 -9.53
C MET A 269 -6.03 -17.44 -8.42
N VAL A 270 -6.20 -18.42 -7.53
CA VAL A 270 -6.90 -18.26 -6.26
C VAL A 270 -5.88 -17.76 -5.24
N VAL A 271 -5.93 -16.48 -4.92
CA VAL A 271 -4.96 -15.81 -4.06
C VAL A 271 -5.46 -15.75 -2.63
N SER A 272 -4.73 -16.38 -1.71
CA SER A 272 -5.02 -16.38 -0.28
C SER A 272 -3.74 -16.11 0.51
N TYR A 273 -3.55 -14.87 0.98
CA TYR A 273 -2.31 -14.50 1.68
C TYR A 273 -2.05 -15.35 2.94
N ASN A 274 -3.11 -15.78 3.64
CA ASN A 274 -3.02 -16.75 4.72
C ASN A 274 -4.28 -17.62 4.76
N LEU A 275 -4.12 -18.91 4.49
CA LEU A 275 -5.21 -19.88 4.43
C LEU A 275 -5.91 -20.13 5.78
N GLU A 276 -5.25 -19.90 6.90
CA GLU A 276 -5.87 -20.04 8.23
C GLU A 276 -6.89 -18.92 8.55
N SER A 277 -6.75 -17.78 7.88
CA SER A 277 -7.62 -16.60 8.02
C SER A 277 -8.46 -16.35 6.76
N THR A 278 -8.60 -17.36 5.91
CA THR A 278 -9.41 -17.27 4.69
C THR A 278 -10.90 -17.29 5.03
N GLU A 279 -11.69 -16.54 4.28
CA GLU A 279 -13.13 -16.45 4.49
C GLU A 279 -13.81 -17.74 4.05
N VAL A 280 -14.53 -18.36 5.00
CA VAL A 280 -15.16 -19.69 4.81
C VAL A 280 -16.17 -19.67 3.68
N GLU A 281 -17.01 -18.63 3.60
CA GLU A 281 -18.01 -18.48 2.54
C GLU A 281 -17.35 -18.29 1.17
N GLY A 282 -16.26 -17.51 1.12
CA GLY A 282 -15.48 -17.32 -0.11
C GLY A 282 -14.85 -18.61 -0.59
N MET A 283 -14.19 -19.35 0.31
CA MET A 283 -13.55 -20.63 -0.03
C MET A 283 -14.56 -21.69 -0.47
N ALA A 284 -15.77 -21.70 0.10
CA ALA A 284 -16.85 -22.60 -0.32
C ALA A 284 -17.27 -22.38 -1.79
N LYS A 285 -17.15 -21.16 -2.32
CA LYS A 285 -17.46 -20.85 -3.73
C LYS A 285 -16.34 -21.23 -4.70
N VAL A 286 -15.09 -21.28 -4.23
CA VAL A 286 -13.89 -21.50 -5.07
C VAL A 286 -13.97 -22.79 -5.87
N LYS A 287 -14.50 -23.88 -5.29
CA LYS A 287 -14.60 -25.17 -5.99
C LYS A 287 -15.45 -25.07 -7.26
N ALA A 288 -16.64 -24.48 -7.16
CA ALA A 288 -17.55 -24.37 -8.29
C ALA A 288 -16.95 -23.52 -9.41
N MET A 289 -16.38 -22.37 -9.04
CA MET A 289 -15.65 -21.49 -9.97
C MET A 289 -14.48 -22.21 -10.63
N ALA A 290 -13.65 -22.93 -9.86
CA ALA A 290 -12.50 -23.64 -10.40
C ALA A 290 -12.92 -24.71 -11.42
N GLN A 291 -14.00 -25.46 -11.16
CA GLN A 291 -14.54 -26.45 -12.08
C GLN A 291 -15.07 -25.81 -13.38
N GLU A 292 -15.73 -24.66 -13.27
CA GLU A 292 -16.19 -23.90 -14.44
C GLU A 292 -15.02 -23.36 -15.27
N ALA A 293 -14.02 -22.77 -14.62
CA ALA A 293 -12.81 -22.29 -15.28
C ALA A 293 -12.07 -23.44 -15.99
N GLN A 294 -11.87 -24.56 -15.31
CA GLN A 294 -11.24 -25.75 -15.89
C GLN A 294 -12.01 -26.29 -17.10
N LYS A 295 -13.35 -26.31 -17.05
CA LYS A 295 -14.20 -26.71 -18.18
C LYS A 295 -14.02 -25.79 -19.40
N ASN A 296 -13.74 -24.51 -19.18
CA ASN A 296 -13.46 -23.52 -20.22
C ASN A 296 -11.97 -23.45 -20.62
N GLY A 297 -11.16 -24.42 -20.16
CA GLY A 297 -9.76 -24.60 -20.56
C GLY A 297 -8.75 -23.80 -19.73
N TYR A 298 -9.15 -23.23 -18.59
CA TYR A 298 -8.20 -22.55 -17.70
C TYR A 298 -7.40 -23.55 -16.88
N THR A 299 -6.11 -23.25 -16.72
CA THR A 299 -5.33 -23.79 -15.61
C THR A 299 -5.71 -23.02 -14.36
N VAL A 300 -6.07 -23.72 -13.28
CA VAL A 300 -6.39 -23.09 -11.99
C VAL A 300 -5.30 -23.46 -10.99
N ILE A 301 -4.75 -22.47 -10.30
CA ILE A 301 -3.78 -22.65 -9.22
C ILE A 301 -4.17 -21.83 -8.00
N GLY A 302 -3.73 -22.24 -6.82
CA GLY A 302 -3.78 -21.43 -5.62
C GLY A 302 -2.43 -20.79 -5.32
N LEU A 303 -2.42 -19.59 -4.73
CA LEU A 303 -1.21 -18.96 -4.19
C LEU A 303 -1.42 -18.66 -2.71
N SER A 304 -0.44 -19.04 -1.88
CA SER A 304 -0.48 -18.75 -0.44
C SER A 304 0.89 -18.72 0.22
N ALA A 305 1.04 -17.88 1.25
CA ALA A 305 2.22 -17.88 2.13
C ALA A 305 2.14 -18.94 3.24
N SER A 306 1.01 -19.65 3.38
CA SER A 306 0.83 -20.68 4.41
C SER A 306 1.70 -21.92 4.20
N GLY A 307 1.91 -22.70 5.26
CA GLY A 307 2.64 -23.98 5.21
C GLY A 307 1.91 -25.06 4.41
N ASP A 308 2.64 -26.08 3.97
CA ASP A 308 2.12 -27.14 3.10
C ASP A 308 1.07 -28.01 3.78
N ASP A 309 1.17 -28.20 5.09
CA ASP A 309 0.16 -28.88 5.91
C ASP A 309 -1.20 -28.16 5.85
N VAL A 310 -1.20 -26.83 5.96
CA VAL A 310 -2.40 -26.00 5.84
C VAL A 310 -2.95 -26.05 4.41
N LYS A 311 -2.08 -25.97 3.40
CA LYS A 311 -2.48 -26.09 1.98
C LYS A 311 -3.19 -27.42 1.71
N GLN A 312 -2.62 -28.55 2.13
CA GLN A 312 -3.21 -29.87 1.94
C GLN A 312 -4.53 -30.03 2.71
N LYS A 313 -4.61 -29.47 3.92
CA LYS A 313 -5.84 -29.46 4.70
C LYS A 313 -6.96 -28.70 3.99
N ILE A 314 -6.72 -27.47 3.53
CA ILE A 314 -7.73 -26.69 2.81
C ILE A 314 -8.15 -27.38 1.51
N LYS A 315 -7.19 -27.95 0.78
CA LYS A 315 -7.48 -28.72 -0.43
C LYS A 315 -8.44 -29.89 -0.14
N SER A 316 -8.21 -30.61 0.96
CA SER A 316 -9.08 -31.71 1.39
C SER A 316 -10.45 -31.22 1.89
N ASP A 317 -10.47 -30.23 2.78
CA ASP A 317 -11.69 -29.74 3.44
C ASP A 317 -12.71 -29.18 2.43
N TYR A 318 -12.23 -28.53 1.38
CA TYR A 318 -13.06 -27.97 0.31
C TYR A 318 -13.10 -28.82 -0.97
N ASN A 319 -12.40 -29.96 -0.98
CA ASN A 319 -12.26 -30.87 -2.14
C ASN A 319 -11.89 -30.09 -3.42
N LEU A 320 -10.76 -29.36 -3.35
CA LEU A 320 -10.24 -28.55 -4.44
C LEU A 320 -9.40 -29.41 -5.39
N ASP A 321 -9.65 -29.26 -6.69
CA ASP A 321 -9.02 -30.05 -7.75
C ASP A 321 -7.73 -29.39 -8.30
N PHE A 322 -7.10 -28.51 -7.51
CA PHE A 322 -5.86 -27.79 -7.86
C PHE A 322 -4.92 -27.69 -6.65
N ASP A 323 -3.66 -27.31 -6.91
CA ASP A 323 -2.62 -27.16 -5.89
C ASP A 323 -2.36 -25.70 -5.52
N PHE A 324 -1.92 -25.49 -4.28
CA PHE A 324 -1.44 -24.19 -3.80
C PHE A 324 0.08 -24.12 -3.89
N TYR A 325 0.58 -23.03 -4.45
CA TYR A 325 1.99 -22.69 -4.57
C TYR A 325 2.37 -21.61 -3.55
N LEU A 326 3.64 -21.60 -3.17
CA LEU A 326 4.20 -20.61 -2.25
C LEU A 326 4.37 -19.27 -2.98
N CYS A 327 4.00 -18.19 -2.30
CA CYS A 327 4.25 -16.80 -2.70
C CYS A 327 4.28 -15.93 -1.44
N ASP A 328 5.07 -14.86 -1.42
CA ASP A 328 5.23 -13.99 -0.26
C ASP A 328 3.89 -13.35 0.19
N GLU A 329 3.69 -13.24 1.51
CA GLU A 329 2.44 -12.74 2.08
C GLU A 329 2.17 -11.28 1.71
N LYS A 330 3.20 -10.42 1.69
CA LYS A 330 3.04 -8.99 1.33
C LYS A 330 2.71 -8.85 -0.15
N VAL A 331 3.31 -9.68 -0.99
CA VAL A 331 2.98 -9.76 -2.42
C VAL A 331 1.52 -10.16 -2.60
N LEU A 332 1.07 -11.23 -1.97
CA LEU A 332 -0.32 -11.70 -2.08
C LEU A 332 -1.34 -10.67 -1.59
N LYS A 333 -1.06 -10.02 -0.45
CA LYS A 333 -1.85 -8.89 0.06
C LYS A 333 -1.92 -7.76 -0.98
N THR A 334 -0.85 -7.51 -1.72
CA THR A 334 -0.75 -6.46 -2.74
C THR A 334 -1.50 -6.81 -4.02
N ILE A 335 -1.49 -8.07 -4.46
CA ILE A 335 -2.21 -8.51 -5.67
C ILE A 335 -3.70 -8.21 -5.55
N VAL A 336 -4.32 -8.63 -4.45
CA VAL A 336 -5.78 -8.55 -4.25
C VAL A 336 -6.10 -8.34 -2.77
N ARG A 337 -6.98 -7.39 -2.48
CA ARG A 337 -7.41 -7.06 -1.10
C ARG A 337 -8.53 -8.01 -0.63
N ALA A 338 -8.32 -9.31 -0.79
CA ALA A 338 -9.28 -10.34 -0.45
C ALA A 338 -8.57 -11.64 -0.02
N ASN A 339 -9.24 -12.46 0.78
CA ASN A 339 -8.73 -13.75 1.23
C ASN A 339 -9.87 -14.78 1.34
N PRO A 340 -10.18 -15.56 0.28
CA PRO A 340 -9.50 -15.58 -1.00
C PRO A 340 -9.90 -14.41 -1.92
N GLY A 341 -9.07 -14.10 -2.90
CA GLY A 341 -9.43 -13.29 -4.07
C GLY A 341 -9.08 -14.04 -5.36
N ILE A 342 -9.78 -13.73 -6.46
CA ILE A 342 -9.57 -14.42 -7.74
C ILE A 342 -8.94 -13.47 -8.73
N VAL A 343 -7.91 -13.93 -9.43
CA VAL A 343 -7.23 -13.21 -10.49
C VAL A 343 -7.20 -14.08 -11.74
N VAL A 344 -7.70 -13.57 -12.85
CA VAL A 344 -7.68 -14.24 -14.16
C VAL A 344 -6.62 -13.59 -15.02
N LEU A 345 -5.80 -14.40 -15.67
CA LEU A 345 -4.69 -13.94 -16.50
C LEU A 345 -4.66 -14.60 -17.87
N GLU A 346 -4.15 -13.84 -18.83
CA GLU A 346 -3.77 -14.28 -20.16
C GLU A 346 -2.35 -13.82 -20.44
N LYS A 347 -1.41 -14.79 -20.53
CA LYS A 347 0.04 -14.55 -20.70
C LYS A 347 0.59 -13.49 -19.74
N GLY A 348 0.24 -13.63 -18.46
CA GLY A 348 0.68 -12.74 -17.38
C GLY A 348 -0.09 -11.42 -17.31
N THR A 349 -0.97 -11.13 -18.27
CA THR A 349 -1.84 -9.95 -18.26
C THR A 349 -3.07 -10.22 -17.43
N ILE A 350 -3.34 -9.39 -16.42
CA ILE A 350 -4.53 -9.52 -15.57
C ILE A 350 -5.76 -9.06 -16.35
N THR A 351 -6.66 -9.97 -16.68
CA THR A 351 -7.89 -9.68 -17.42
C THR A 351 -9.07 -9.43 -16.50
N GLN A 352 -9.15 -10.14 -15.37
CA GLN A 352 -10.18 -9.96 -14.36
C GLN A 352 -9.60 -10.13 -12.97
N LYS A 353 -10.18 -9.42 -12.00
CA LYS A 353 -9.81 -9.52 -10.59
C LYS A 353 -10.99 -9.18 -9.70
N VAL A 354 -11.35 -10.09 -8.81
CA VAL A 354 -12.56 -9.96 -7.98
C VAL A 354 -12.34 -10.36 -6.53
N HIS A 355 -13.15 -9.76 -5.65
CA HIS A 355 -13.33 -10.25 -4.28
C HIS A 355 -14.09 -11.57 -4.30
N TRP A 356 -14.01 -12.38 -3.24
CA TRP A 356 -14.78 -13.63 -3.16
C TRP A 356 -16.31 -13.42 -3.18
N ASN A 357 -16.79 -12.24 -2.80
CA ASN A 357 -18.21 -11.87 -2.91
C ASN A 357 -18.67 -11.80 -4.36
N ASP A 358 -17.76 -11.43 -5.26
CA ASP A 358 -18.03 -11.12 -6.67
C ASP A 358 -17.50 -12.22 -7.59
N ILE A 359 -17.29 -13.43 -7.05
CA ILE A 359 -16.84 -14.60 -7.84
C ILE A 359 -17.81 -14.90 -8.98
N ASP A 360 -19.10 -14.66 -8.77
CA ASP A 360 -20.15 -14.93 -9.74
C ASP A 360 -20.14 -13.94 -10.93
N ASP A 361 -19.36 -12.85 -10.83
CA ASP A 361 -19.18 -11.87 -11.91
C ASP A 361 -18.04 -12.26 -12.88
N LEU A 362 -17.32 -13.37 -12.61
CA LEU A 362 -16.24 -13.84 -13.47
C LEU A 362 -16.75 -14.47 -14.77
N GLU A 363 -16.08 -14.15 -15.87
CA GLU A 363 -16.35 -14.73 -17.19
C GLU A 363 -15.16 -15.61 -17.65
N PHE A 364 -15.42 -16.85 -18.09
CA PHE A 364 -14.41 -17.82 -18.52
C PHE A 364 -14.60 -18.26 -19.98
#